data_AF-A0A926YPW8-F1
#
_entry.id   AF-A0A926YPW8-F1
#
_cell.length_a   1.000
_cell.length_b   1.000
_cell.length_c   1.000
_cell.angle_alpha   90.00
_cell.angle_beta   90.00
_cell.angle_gamma   90.00
#
_symmetry.space_group_name_H-M   'P 1'
#
loop_
_entity.id
_entity.type
_entity.pdbx_description
1 polymer ?
#
loop_
_entity_poly.entity_id
_entity_poly.type
_entity_poly.pdbx_seq_one_letter_code
_entity_poly.pdbx_strand_id
1 'polypeptide(L)'
;MIALAFLLKPQDFNVEKETNFATAGVSADASFQFAIAPVAKAMIECLQVEILDLYYPGFTLSLSDMEKRSEVDEANIASLLFKGGISTKNEARTRMGLPALEAAGHNFIDGSST
;
A
#
# COMPACT_ATOMS: atom_id res chain seq x y z
N MET A 1 -19.53 20.49 -9.47
CA MET A 1 -18.41 21.39 -9.06
C MET A 1 -17.78 21.03 -7.72
N ILE A 2 -18.49 20.41 -6.76
CA ILE A 2 -17.91 20.04 -5.44
C ILE A 2 -16.69 19.09 -5.56
N ALA A 3 -16.75 18.07 -6.43
CA ALA A 3 -15.67 17.09 -6.61
C ALA A 3 -14.31 17.72 -6.98
N LEU A 4 -14.32 18.72 -7.87
CA LEU A 4 -13.12 19.43 -8.32
C LEU A 4 -12.39 20.15 -7.18
N ALA A 5 -13.13 20.65 -6.17
CA ALA A 5 -12.52 21.32 -5.03
C ALA A 5 -11.68 20.37 -4.17
N PHE A 6 -11.95 19.07 -4.24
CA PHE A 6 -11.19 18.01 -3.55
C PHE A 6 -10.25 17.26 -4.49
N LEU A 7 -9.99 17.78 -5.69
CA LEU A 7 -9.21 17.10 -6.74
C LEU A 7 -9.75 15.71 -7.12
N LEU A 8 -11.03 15.45 -6.83
CA LEU A 8 -11.74 14.23 -7.18
C LEU A 8 -12.47 14.40 -8.51
N LYS A 9 -12.61 13.30 -9.24
CA LYS A 9 -13.26 13.26 -10.55
C LYS A 9 -14.71 12.76 -10.42
N PRO A 10 -15.60 13.11 -11.35
CA PRO A 10 -16.98 12.63 -11.34
C PRO A 10 -17.10 11.09 -11.29
N GLN A 11 -16.17 10.39 -11.95
CA GLN A 11 -16.10 8.92 -11.92
C GLN A 11 -15.91 8.35 -10.51
N ASP A 12 -15.24 9.08 -9.60
CA ASP A 12 -15.00 8.64 -8.23
C ASP A 12 -16.29 8.64 -7.39
N PHE A 13 -17.34 9.32 -7.89
CA PHE A 13 -18.68 9.37 -7.32
C PHE A 13 -19.68 8.49 -8.08
N ASN A 14 -19.17 7.53 -8.87
CA ASN A 14 -19.98 6.64 -9.71
C ASN A 14 -20.87 7.38 -10.72
N VAL A 15 -20.43 8.57 -11.17
CA VAL A 15 -21.14 9.34 -12.21
C VAL A 15 -20.65 8.88 -13.58
N GLU A 16 -21.41 7.99 -14.22
CA GLU A 16 -21.02 7.34 -15.48
C GLU A 16 -21.10 8.27 -16.71
N LYS A 17 -21.89 9.34 -16.62
CA LYS A 17 -22.34 10.12 -17.78
C LYS A 17 -21.24 10.92 -18.51
N GLU A 18 -20.11 11.18 -17.85
CA GLU A 18 -18.99 11.97 -18.39
C GLU A 18 -17.66 11.20 -18.39
N THR A 19 -17.70 9.90 -18.11
CA THR A 19 -16.48 9.11 -17.89
C THR A 19 -16.00 8.47 -19.17
N ASN A 20 -14.76 8.77 -19.57
CA ASN A 20 -14.11 8.05 -20.67
C ASN A 20 -13.51 6.74 -20.13
N PHE A 21 -14.18 5.62 -20.40
CA PHE A 21 -13.75 4.30 -19.94
C PHE A 21 -12.34 3.89 -20.42
N ALA A 22 -11.86 4.43 -21.55
CA ALA A 22 -10.51 4.16 -22.03
C ALA A 22 -9.40 4.79 -21.16
N THR A 23 -9.71 5.88 -20.45
CA THR A 23 -8.76 6.59 -19.57
C THR A 23 -9.19 6.58 -18.10
N ALA A 24 -10.23 5.82 -17.75
CA ALA A 24 -10.79 5.77 -16.40
C ALA A 24 -9.77 5.29 -15.36
N GLY A 25 -8.96 4.27 -15.70
CA GLY A 25 -7.90 3.75 -14.82
C GLY A 25 -6.82 4.79 -14.53
N VAL A 26 -6.23 5.38 -15.57
CA VAL A 26 -5.25 6.48 -15.42
C VAL A 26 -5.86 7.66 -14.66
N SER A 27 -7.15 7.89 -14.85
CA SER A 27 -7.86 8.97 -14.17
C SER A 27 -8.08 8.69 -12.69
N ALA A 28 -8.35 7.45 -12.30
CA ALA A 28 -8.52 7.03 -10.92
C ALA A 28 -7.18 7.05 -10.17
N ASP A 29 -6.10 6.61 -10.82
CA ASP A 29 -4.74 6.71 -10.28
C ASP A 29 -4.37 8.16 -9.97
N ALA A 30 -4.74 9.10 -10.86
CA ALA A 30 -4.51 10.51 -10.61
C ALA A 30 -5.29 11.03 -9.39
N SER A 31 -6.57 10.68 -9.24
CA SER A 31 -7.35 11.04 -8.04
C SER A 31 -6.71 10.48 -6.77
N PHE A 32 -6.22 9.24 -6.83
CA PHE A 32 -5.53 8.61 -5.70
C PHE A 32 -4.22 9.33 -5.35
N GLN A 33 -3.36 9.60 -6.32
CA GLN A 33 -2.05 10.23 -6.12
C GLN A 33 -2.15 11.69 -5.66
N PHE A 34 -3.11 12.46 -6.19
CA PHE A 34 -3.21 13.89 -5.93
C PHE A 34 -4.17 14.27 -4.81
N ALA A 35 -5.19 13.46 -4.52
CA ALA A 35 -6.18 13.76 -3.48
C ALA A 35 -6.04 12.84 -2.26
N ILE A 36 -6.02 11.52 -2.48
CA ILE A 36 -6.13 10.54 -1.38
C ILE A 36 -4.79 10.34 -0.66
N ALA A 37 -3.71 10.12 -1.41
CA ALA A 37 -2.39 9.82 -0.84
C ALA A 37 -1.83 10.94 0.05
N PRO A 38 -1.92 12.23 -0.31
CA PRO A 38 -1.44 13.31 0.55
C PRO A 38 -2.20 13.41 1.87
N VAL A 39 -3.52 13.20 1.84
CA VAL A 39 -4.36 13.23 3.04
C VAL A 39 -4.01 12.07 3.96
N ALA A 40 -3.85 10.86 3.41
CA ALA A 40 -3.47 9.69 4.19
C ALA A 40 -2.09 9.85 4.84
N LYS A 41 -1.11 10.42 4.12
CA LYS A 41 0.21 10.76 4.66
C LYS A 41 0.11 11.74 5.83
N ALA A 42 -0.67 12.81 5.69
CA ALA A 42 -0.88 13.80 6.75
C ALA A 42 -1.54 13.18 8.00
N MET A 43 -2.55 12.33 7.83
CA MET A 43 -3.20 11.65 8.96
C MET A 43 -2.22 10.76 9.74
N ILE A 44 -1.31 10.10 9.04
CA ILE A 44 -0.34 9.21 9.67
C ILE A 44 0.76 9.96 10.40
N GLU A 45 1.21 11.08 9.85
CA GLU A 45 2.13 11.96 10.55
C GLU A 45 1.53 12.43 11.88
N CYS A 46 0.25 12.82 11.88
CA CYS A 46 -0.45 13.16 13.13
C CYS A 46 -0.53 11.96 14.10
N LEU A 47 -0.91 10.76 13.61
CA LEU A 47 -0.99 9.57 14.46
C LEU A 47 0.37 9.14 15.01
N GLN A 48 1.43 9.30 14.22
CA GLN A 48 2.80 9.01 14.64
C GLN A 48 3.19 9.88 15.84
N VAL A 49 2.98 11.20 15.73
CA VAL A 49 3.33 12.15 16.79
C VAL A 49 2.44 11.99 18.02
N GLU A 50 1.13 11.84 17.83
CA GLU A 50 0.18 11.85 18.96
C GLU A 50 0.12 10.51 19.71
N ILE A 51 0.32 9.39 19.02
CA ILE A 51 0.13 8.05 19.59
C ILE A 51 1.45 7.30 19.68
N LEU A 52 2.14 7.10 18.55
CA LEU A 52 3.27 6.17 18.54
C LEU A 52 4.48 6.70 19.30
N ASP A 53 4.82 7.97 19.14
CA ASP A 53 5.98 8.54 19.83
C ASP A 53 5.78 8.54 21.35
N LEU A 54 4.53 8.56 21.82
CA LEU A 54 4.19 8.50 23.24
C LEU A 54 4.11 7.07 23.79
N TYR A 55 3.47 6.15 23.07
CA TYR A 55 3.16 4.80 23.58
C TYR A 55 4.16 3.71 23.12
N TYR A 56 4.78 3.87 21.95
CA TYR A 56 5.64 2.86 21.33
C TYR A 56 6.87 3.51 20.66
N PRO A 57 7.78 4.10 21.46
CA PRO A 57 8.97 4.75 20.92
C PRO A 57 9.83 3.76 20.15
N GLY A 58 10.27 4.15 18.96
CA GLY A 58 11.10 3.32 18.06
C GLY A 58 10.33 2.60 16.95
N PHE A 59 9.00 2.70 16.91
CA PHE A 59 8.18 2.22 15.80
C PHE A 59 7.75 3.37 14.89
N THR A 60 7.69 3.12 13.59
CA THR A 60 7.26 4.09 12.58
C THR A 60 6.08 3.53 11.79
N LEU A 61 5.01 4.31 11.70
CA LEU A 61 3.84 3.99 10.90
C LEU A 61 4.09 4.38 9.44
N SER A 62 3.87 3.43 8.54
CA SER A 62 4.10 3.61 7.12
C SER A 62 2.97 2.98 6.32
N LEU A 63 2.49 3.67 5.29
CA LEU A 63 1.51 3.10 4.36
C LEU A 63 2.22 2.18 3.38
N SER A 64 1.76 0.94 3.36
CA SER A 64 2.10 0.03 2.29
C SER A 64 1.27 0.34 1.05
N ASP A 65 1.89 0.25 -0.13
CA ASP A 65 1.23 0.25 -1.44
C ASP A 65 0.60 1.57 -1.92
N MET A 66 1.05 2.74 -1.44
CA MET A 66 0.60 4.04 -1.99
C MET A 66 1.29 4.46 -3.29
N GLU A 67 2.49 3.95 -3.52
CA GLU A 67 3.32 4.28 -4.67
C GLU A 67 3.75 2.99 -5.34
N LYS A 68 3.90 3.01 -6.67
CA LYS A 68 4.43 1.88 -7.41
C LYS A 68 5.88 1.68 -6.98
N ARG A 69 6.11 0.71 -6.12
CA ARG A 69 7.44 0.43 -5.56
C ARG A 69 8.32 -0.23 -6.61
N SER A 70 9.62 0.00 -6.52
CA SER A 70 10.56 -0.81 -7.29
C SER A 70 10.55 -2.24 -6.76
N GLU A 71 10.87 -3.21 -7.61
CA GLU A 71 10.98 -4.62 -7.21
C GLU A 71 11.96 -4.81 -6.03
N VAL A 72 12.98 -3.96 -5.93
CA VAL A 72 13.98 -3.96 -4.85
C VAL A 72 13.38 -3.51 -3.53
N ASP A 73 12.55 -2.46 -3.54
CA ASP A 73 11.91 -1.94 -2.33
C ASP A 73 10.86 -2.93 -1.79
N GLU A 74 10.09 -3.56 -2.67
CA GLU A 74 9.15 -4.63 -2.29
C GLU A 74 9.87 -5.83 -1.68
N ALA A 75 10.99 -6.26 -2.27
CA ALA A 75 11.80 -7.35 -1.73
C ALA A 75 12.37 -7.01 -0.34
N ASN A 76 12.82 -5.77 -0.12
CA ASN A 76 13.34 -5.32 1.17
C ASN A 76 12.24 -5.32 2.25
N ILE A 77 11.06 -4.79 1.93
CA ILE A 77 9.91 -4.77 2.86
C ILE A 77 9.44 -6.19 3.18
N ALA A 78 9.32 -7.04 2.16
CA ALA A 78 8.98 -8.44 2.34
C ALA A 78 9.98 -9.17 3.25
N SER A 79 11.29 -8.91 3.10
CA SER A 79 12.33 -9.46 3.98
C SER A 79 12.16 -9.00 5.43
N LEU A 80 11.85 -7.72 5.63
CA LEU A 80 11.67 -7.12 6.95
C LEU A 80 10.43 -7.69 7.66
N LEU A 81 9.32 -7.82 6.93
CA LEU A 81 8.08 -8.43 7.43
C LEU A 81 8.24 -9.92 7.75
N PHE A 82 8.99 -10.66 6.94
CA PHE A 82 9.28 -12.07 7.19
C PHE A 82 10.15 -12.24 8.45
N LYS A 83 11.23 -11.46 8.59
CA LYS A 83 12.09 -11.49 9.79
C LYS A 83 11.35 -11.09 11.06
N GLY A 84 10.37 -10.18 10.95
CA GLY A 84 9.50 -9.79 12.05
C GLY A 84 8.44 -10.82 12.42
N GLY A 85 8.31 -11.93 11.67
CA GLY A 85 7.24 -12.93 11.88
C GLY A 85 5.85 -12.40 11.56
N ILE A 86 5.74 -11.34 10.74
CA ILE A 86 4.49 -10.65 10.41
C ILE A 86 3.88 -11.19 9.12
N SER A 87 4.72 -11.58 8.14
CA SER A 87 4.24 -12.11 6.86
C SER A 87 4.98 -13.38 6.45
N THR A 88 4.26 -14.30 5.79
CA THR A 88 4.80 -15.56 5.29
C THR A 88 5.46 -15.40 3.91
N LYS A 89 6.34 -16.32 3.51
CA LYS A 89 7.04 -16.26 2.22
C LYS A 89 6.06 -16.31 1.04
N ASN A 90 4.95 -17.04 1.18
CA ASN A 90 3.89 -17.10 0.18
C ASN A 90 3.12 -15.78 0.09
N GLU A 91 2.80 -15.13 1.22
CA GLU A 91 2.17 -13.80 1.21
C GLU A 91 3.04 -12.74 0.53
N ALA A 92 4.35 -12.76 0.78
CA ALA A 92 5.30 -11.89 0.09
C ALA A 92 5.31 -12.15 -1.43
N ARG A 93 5.34 -13.42 -1.85
CA ARG A 93 5.32 -13.81 -3.27
C ARG A 93 4.03 -13.40 -3.96
N THR A 94 2.88 -13.60 -3.31
CA THR A 94 1.59 -13.18 -3.85
C THR A 94 1.54 -11.67 -4.05
N ARG A 95 2.13 -10.89 -3.13
CA ARG A 95 2.26 -9.43 -3.28
C ARG A 95 3.10 -9.03 -4.49
N MET A 96 4.17 -9.77 -4.78
CA MET A 96 5.00 -9.58 -5.98
C MET A 96 4.40 -10.20 -7.26
N GLY A 97 3.18 -10.75 -7.22
CA GLY A 97 2.55 -11.42 -8.36
C GLY A 97 3.15 -12.78 -8.73
N LEU A 98 3.95 -13.37 -7.84
CA LEU A 98 4.59 -14.67 -8.04
C LEU A 98 3.72 -15.82 -7.52
N PRO A 99 3.75 -17.01 -8.16
CA PRO A 99 2.99 -18.17 -7.71
C PRO A 99 3.46 -18.64 -6.34
N ALA A 100 2.53 -19.15 -5.52
CA ALA A 100 2.83 -19.68 -4.19
C ALA A 100 3.75 -20.92 -4.27
N LEU A 101 4.56 -21.13 -3.23
CA LEU A 101 5.33 -22.36 -3.04
C LEU A 101 4.42 -23.39 -2.36
N GLU A 102 4.26 -24.57 -2.97
CA GLU A 102 3.22 -25.55 -2.59
C GLU A 102 3.40 -26.23 -1.21
N ALA A 103 4.46 -25.92 -0.45
CA ALA A 103 4.65 -26.52 0.89
C ALA A 103 5.48 -25.70 1.88
N ALA A 104 6.51 -24.96 1.42
CA ALA A 104 7.54 -24.36 2.28
C ALA A 104 7.42 -22.83 2.46
N GLY A 105 6.25 -22.25 2.18
CA GLY A 105 6.06 -20.81 2.17
C GLY A 105 5.03 -20.28 3.17
N HIS A 106 4.38 -21.15 3.94
CA HIS A 106 3.30 -20.78 4.85
C HIS A 106 3.74 -20.61 6.30
N ASN A 107 4.95 -21.05 6.67
CA ASN A 107 5.43 -20.88 8.04
C ASN A 107 6.38 -19.67 8.16
N PHE A 108 6.30 -18.96 9.27
CA PHE A 108 7.25 -17.88 9.61
C PHE A 108 8.67 -18.41 9.92
N ILE A 109 8.81 -19.71 10.17
CA ILE A 109 10.05 -20.37 10.62
C ILE A 109 10.68 -21.19 9.48
N ASP A 110 10.12 -21.16 8.27
CA ASP A 110 10.45 -22.17 7.23
C ASP A 110 11.91 -22.18 6.78
N GLY A 111 12.76 -21.23 7.22
CA GLY A 111 14.21 -21.45 7.38
C GLY A 111 14.97 -21.97 6.16
N SER A 112 14.38 -21.91 4.97
CA SER A 112 14.93 -22.50 3.75
C SER A 112 15.98 -21.57 3.19
N SER A 113 17.17 -21.67 3.78
CA SER A 113 18.44 -21.31 3.17
C SER A 113 18.82 -22.40 2.16
N THR A 114 18.15 -22.41 1.01
CA THR A 114 18.60 -23.04 -0.25
C THR A 114 17.73 -22.52 -1.38
#